data_AF-A0A2H0YW02-F1
#
_entry.id   AF-A0A2H0YW02-F1
#
_cell.length_a   1.000
_cell.length_b   1.000
_cell.length_c   1.000
_cell.angle_alpha   90.00
_cell.angle_beta   90.00
_cell.angle_gamma   90.00
#
_symmetry.space_group_name_H-M   'P 1'
#
loop_
_entity.id
_entity.type
_entity.pdbx_description
1 polymer ?
#
loop_
_entity_poly.entity_id
_entity_poly.type
_entity_poly.pdbx_seq_one_letter_code
_entity_poly.pdbx_strand_id
1 'polypeptide(L)'
;MKKIAIICLAIAISTVATVGISQYVIAEASRAEERITSSHFSQSENELGEVILAELQNKLGGNLQYTIDQNTGNLTFLKSQGGGIPITMANSSSLNGVGTANLFMEEYGALFGINNSATDLSMIKETTDELGMKHIRYGQRYSSVPVFGGEIIVHLNNNLTVASANGKAVPNISLRVLPSKFMIKC
;
A
#
# COMPACT_ATOMS: atom_id res chain seq x y z
N MET A 1 75.87 17.02 8.27
CA MET A 1 74.71 16.52 9.06
C MET A 1 73.50 17.40 8.76
N LYS A 2 72.66 17.04 7.78
CA LYS A 2 71.36 17.67 7.43
C LYS A 2 70.81 16.94 6.18
N LYS A 3 70.42 15.67 6.34
CA LYS A 3 69.78 14.83 5.30
C LYS A 3 68.74 13.89 5.93
N ILE A 4 67.81 14.41 6.73
CA ILE A 4 66.73 13.61 7.34
C ILE A 4 65.34 14.29 7.24
N ALA A 5 65.24 15.58 6.91
CA ALA A 5 63.97 16.32 7.01
C ALA A 5 62.97 16.15 5.83
N ILE A 6 63.30 15.45 4.74
CA ILE A 6 62.46 15.44 3.52
C ILE A 6 61.56 14.19 3.40
N ILE A 7 61.80 13.13 4.18
CA ILE A 7 61.05 11.86 4.03
C ILE A 7 59.71 11.86 4.80
N CYS A 8 59.51 12.73 5.80
CA CYS A 8 58.27 12.77 6.58
C CYS A 8 57.07 13.46 5.90
N LEU A 9 57.28 14.28 4.85
CA LEU A 9 56.16 15.01 4.23
C LEU A 9 55.47 14.22 3.09
N ALA A 10 56.13 13.24 2.49
CA ALA A 10 55.56 12.45 1.40
C ALA A 10 54.63 11.31 1.86
N ILE A 11 54.83 10.79 3.08
CA ILE A 11 54.04 9.65 3.60
C ILE A 11 52.70 10.12 4.18
N ALA A 12 52.59 11.39 4.58
CA ALA A 12 51.34 11.95 5.11
C ALA A 12 50.31 12.30 4.02
N ILE A 13 50.72 12.50 2.77
CA ILE A 13 49.82 12.90 1.68
C ILE A 13 49.20 11.67 0.98
N SER A 14 49.85 10.51 1.03
CA SER A 14 49.34 9.27 0.40
C SER A 14 48.28 8.53 1.23
N THR A 15 48.22 8.72 2.54
CA THR A 15 47.21 8.09 3.41
C THR A 15 45.89 8.84 3.46
N VAL A 16 45.89 10.16 3.26
CA VAL A 16 44.64 10.98 3.27
C VAL A 16 43.83 10.75 1.99
N ALA A 17 44.48 10.52 0.85
CA ALA A 17 43.80 10.25 -0.42
C ALA A 17 43.13 8.87 -0.45
N THR A 18 43.72 7.85 0.17
CA THR A 18 43.17 6.48 0.18
C THR A 18 42.00 6.32 1.16
N VAL A 19 42.02 6.99 2.31
CA VAL A 19 40.91 6.96 3.28
C VAL A 19 39.68 7.75 2.77
N GLY A 20 39.90 8.86 2.06
CA GLY A 20 38.81 9.67 1.47
C GLY A 20 38.06 8.95 0.34
N ILE A 21 38.79 8.21 -0.52
CA ILE A 21 38.17 7.42 -1.60
C ILE A 21 37.43 6.21 -1.01
N SER A 22 37.95 5.60 0.06
CA SER A 22 37.30 4.47 0.73
C SER A 22 35.96 4.84 1.38
N GLN A 23 35.84 6.01 2.01
CA GLN A 23 34.57 6.46 2.61
C GLN A 23 33.53 6.84 1.54
N TYR A 24 33.97 7.42 0.41
CA TYR A 24 33.10 7.81 -0.70
C TYR A 24 32.53 6.59 -1.46
N VAL A 25 33.39 5.63 -1.82
CA VAL A 25 32.98 4.40 -2.54
C VAL A 25 32.05 3.53 -1.68
N ILE A 26 32.28 3.44 -0.37
CA ILE A 26 31.38 2.71 0.55
C ILE A 26 30.02 3.43 0.67
N ALA A 27 30.02 4.76 0.76
CA ALA A 27 28.78 5.54 0.85
C ALA A 27 27.97 5.58 -0.48
N GLU A 28 28.60 5.30 -1.62
CA GLU A 28 27.93 5.21 -2.92
C GLU A 28 27.42 3.80 -3.18
N ALA A 29 28.17 2.77 -2.78
CA ALA A 29 27.72 1.38 -2.76
C ALA A 29 26.52 1.17 -1.82
N SER A 30 26.53 1.77 -0.62
CA SER A 30 25.39 1.65 0.31
C SER A 30 24.13 2.36 -0.20
N ARG A 31 24.29 3.52 -0.88
CA ARG A 31 23.17 4.23 -1.54
C ARG A 31 22.65 3.47 -2.76
N ALA A 32 23.52 2.76 -3.47
CA ALA A 32 23.14 1.91 -4.59
C ALA A 32 22.37 0.67 -4.12
N GLU A 33 22.81 -0.01 -3.06
CA GLU A 33 22.08 -1.15 -2.49
C GLU A 33 20.72 -0.75 -1.90
N GLU A 34 20.63 0.39 -1.21
CA GLU A 34 19.35 0.91 -0.70
C GLU A 34 18.38 1.27 -1.86
N ARG A 35 18.89 1.88 -2.95
CA ARG A 35 18.10 2.16 -4.16
C ARG A 35 17.65 0.90 -4.89
N ILE A 36 18.51 -0.11 -5.02
CA ILE A 36 18.21 -1.37 -5.71
C ILE A 36 17.14 -2.15 -4.93
N THR A 37 17.22 -2.14 -3.59
CA THR A 37 16.26 -2.85 -2.74
C THR A 37 14.88 -2.19 -2.76
N SER A 38 14.81 -0.85 -2.74
CA SER A 38 13.53 -0.13 -2.81
C SER A 38 12.86 -0.23 -4.18
N SER A 39 13.64 -0.21 -5.27
CA SER A 39 13.07 -0.30 -6.62
C SER A 39 12.55 -1.71 -6.93
N HIS A 40 13.24 -2.75 -6.46
CA HIS A 40 12.87 -4.14 -6.77
C HIS A 40 11.60 -4.59 -6.01
N PHE A 41 11.42 -4.15 -4.76
CA PHE A 41 10.18 -4.40 -4.01
C PHE A 41 8.97 -3.69 -4.62
N SER A 42 9.14 -2.44 -5.06
CA SER A 42 8.08 -1.68 -5.73
C SER A 42 7.68 -2.25 -7.10
N GLN A 43 8.60 -2.91 -7.80
CA GLN A 43 8.29 -3.57 -9.07
C GLN A 43 7.44 -4.81 -8.87
N SER A 44 7.74 -5.65 -7.87
CA SER A 44 6.98 -6.88 -7.63
C SER A 44 5.55 -6.64 -7.15
N GLU A 45 5.31 -5.61 -6.33
CA GLU A 45 3.94 -5.28 -5.89
C GLU A 45 3.10 -4.70 -7.04
N ASN A 46 3.72 -3.89 -7.91
CA ASN A 46 3.06 -3.37 -9.10
C ASN A 46 2.75 -4.50 -10.12
N GLU A 47 3.66 -5.45 -10.32
CA GLU A 47 3.43 -6.60 -11.20
C GLU A 47 2.27 -7.49 -10.72
N LEU A 48 2.16 -7.76 -9.41
CA LEU A 48 1.02 -8.50 -8.85
C LEU A 48 -0.31 -7.76 -9.04
N GLY A 49 -0.32 -6.44 -8.81
CA GLY A 49 -1.49 -5.59 -9.04
C GLY A 49 -1.93 -5.60 -10.51
N GLU A 50 -0.99 -5.52 -11.45
CA GLU A 50 -1.27 -5.60 -12.88
C GLU A 50 -1.83 -6.97 -13.29
N VAL A 51 -1.28 -8.07 -12.74
CA VAL A 51 -1.78 -9.42 -13.00
C VAL A 51 -3.22 -9.60 -12.50
N ILE A 52 -3.53 -9.20 -11.26
CA ILE A 52 -4.88 -9.32 -10.69
C ILE A 52 -5.88 -8.45 -11.48
N LEU A 53 -5.47 -7.24 -11.90
CA LEU A 53 -6.30 -6.38 -12.74
C LEU A 53 -6.58 -6.98 -14.12
N ALA A 54 -5.56 -7.56 -14.75
CA ALA A 54 -5.71 -8.24 -16.03
C ALA A 54 -6.66 -9.45 -15.92
N GLU A 55 -6.52 -10.25 -14.87
CA GLU A 55 -7.45 -11.35 -14.57
C GLU A 55 -8.87 -10.86 -14.35
N LEU A 56 -9.05 -9.77 -13.60
CA LEU A 56 -10.36 -9.18 -13.35
C LEU A 56 -11.00 -8.63 -14.64
N GLN A 57 -10.22 -7.97 -15.50
CA GLN A 57 -10.66 -7.51 -16.82
C GLN A 57 -11.10 -8.68 -17.70
N ASN A 58 -10.33 -9.78 -17.70
CA ASN A 58 -10.67 -10.99 -18.44
C ASN A 58 -11.96 -11.64 -17.91
N LYS A 59 -12.13 -11.73 -16.59
CA LYS A 59 -13.34 -12.26 -15.95
C LYS A 59 -14.59 -11.42 -16.27
N LEU A 60 -14.43 -10.09 -16.38
CA LEU A 60 -15.53 -9.15 -16.64
C LEU A 60 -15.72 -8.82 -18.13
N GLY A 61 -14.93 -9.41 -19.03
CA GLY A 61 -15.03 -9.18 -20.48
C GLY A 61 -14.81 -7.72 -20.88
N GLY A 62 -13.93 -6.99 -20.18
CA GLY A 62 -13.63 -5.57 -20.47
C GLY A 62 -14.65 -4.55 -19.95
N ASN A 63 -15.71 -4.97 -19.27
CA ASN A 63 -16.72 -4.08 -18.67
C ASN A 63 -16.31 -3.56 -17.30
N LEU A 64 -15.09 -3.03 -17.19
CA LEU A 64 -14.51 -2.54 -15.94
C LEU A 64 -13.99 -1.12 -16.14
N GLN A 65 -14.41 -0.21 -15.27
CA GLN A 65 -13.85 1.13 -15.16
C GLN A 65 -13.03 1.21 -13.89
N TYR A 66 -11.80 1.72 -13.97
CA TYR A 66 -10.92 1.84 -12.81
C TYR A 66 -10.03 3.08 -12.91
N THR A 67 -9.44 3.48 -11.79
CA THR A 67 -8.46 4.58 -11.72
C THR A 67 -7.35 4.17 -10.77
N ILE A 68 -6.11 4.42 -11.18
CA ILE A 68 -4.90 4.11 -10.42
C ILE A 68 -4.27 5.42 -9.92
N ASP A 69 -3.79 5.44 -8.68
CA ASP A 69 -2.92 6.50 -8.18
C ASP A 69 -1.50 6.30 -8.70
N GLN A 70 -1.03 7.22 -9.54
CA GLN A 70 0.29 7.12 -10.20
C GLN A 70 1.47 7.08 -9.24
N ASN A 71 1.30 7.55 -8.00
CA ASN A 71 2.39 7.55 -7.01
C ASN A 71 2.52 6.21 -6.30
N THR A 72 1.43 5.43 -6.23
CA THR A 72 1.39 4.20 -5.41
C THR A 72 1.10 2.94 -6.21
N GLY A 73 0.62 3.04 -7.44
CA GLY A 73 0.19 1.89 -8.25
C GLY A 73 -1.16 1.29 -7.84
N ASN A 74 -1.77 1.77 -6.75
CA ASN A 74 -3.03 1.23 -6.23
C ASN A 74 -4.26 1.86 -6.89
N LEU A 75 -5.35 1.09 -6.95
CA LEU A 75 -6.66 1.57 -7.32
C LEU A 75 -7.17 2.61 -6.32
N THR A 76 -7.77 3.67 -6.87
CA THR A 76 -8.60 4.61 -6.12
C THR A 76 -10.08 4.49 -6.46
N PHE A 77 -10.37 3.79 -7.56
CA PHE A 77 -11.71 3.56 -8.08
C PHE A 77 -11.77 2.27 -8.87
N LEU A 78 -12.85 1.52 -8.69
CA LEU A 78 -13.18 0.31 -9.43
C LEU A 78 -14.69 0.24 -9.60
N LYS A 79 -15.18 -0.02 -10.81
CA LYS A 79 -16.60 -0.12 -11.11
C LYS A 79 -16.86 -1.13 -12.21
N SER A 80 -17.87 -1.96 -12.01
CA SER A 80 -18.41 -2.81 -13.05
C SER A 80 -19.37 -2.00 -13.95
N GLN A 81 -19.26 -2.16 -15.27
CA GLN A 81 -20.20 -1.60 -16.24
C GLN A 81 -21.42 -2.52 -16.47
N GLY A 82 -21.46 -3.71 -15.86
CA GLY A 82 -22.60 -4.62 -15.94
C GLY A 82 -22.44 -5.87 -15.08
N GLY A 83 -23.54 -6.34 -14.46
CA GLY A 83 -23.57 -7.61 -13.71
C GLY A 83 -22.90 -7.60 -12.32
N GLY A 84 -22.17 -6.54 -11.97
CA GLY A 84 -21.44 -6.42 -10.70
C GLY A 84 -20.03 -7.01 -10.77
N ILE A 85 -19.25 -6.80 -9.71
CA ILE A 85 -17.91 -7.36 -9.56
C ILE A 85 -18.05 -8.74 -8.90
N PRO A 86 -17.59 -9.83 -9.55
CA PRO A 86 -17.69 -11.18 -8.99
C PRO A 86 -16.78 -11.31 -7.77
N ILE A 87 -17.25 -12.03 -6.75
CA ILE A 87 -16.46 -12.40 -5.58
C ILE A 87 -16.40 -13.93 -5.59
N THR A 88 -15.20 -14.48 -5.85
CA THR A 88 -14.98 -15.92 -5.97
C THR A 88 -15.15 -16.61 -4.61
N MET A 89 -14.82 -15.90 -3.51
CA MET A 89 -14.91 -16.44 -2.15
C MET A 89 -16.33 -16.41 -1.55
N ALA A 90 -17.31 -15.86 -2.28
CA ALA A 90 -18.69 -15.87 -1.84
C ALA A 90 -19.23 -17.32 -1.87
N ASN A 91 -19.18 -17.98 -0.71
CA ASN A 91 -19.88 -19.25 -0.51
C ASN A 91 -21.39 -19.07 -0.75
N SER A 92 -22.11 -20.16 -1.08
CA SER A 92 -23.56 -20.16 -1.37
C SER A 92 -24.47 -19.74 -0.20
N SER A 93 -23.91 -19.17 0.86
CA SER A 93 -24.64 -18.58 1.98
C SER A 93 -25.13 -17.18 1.60
N SER A 94 -26.37 -16.86 2.00
CA SER A 94 -26.92 -15.52 1.86
C SER A 94 -26.13 -14.54 2.71
N LEU A 95 -25.34 -13.67 2.07
CA LEU A 95 -24.56 -12.62 2.72
C LEU A 95 -25.42 -11.37 2.88
N ASN A 96 -25.24 -10.65 4.00
CA ASN A 96 -25.73 -9.28 4.12
C ASN A 96 -24.73 -8.31 3.46
N GLY A 97 -25.10 -7.03 3.33
CA GLY A 97 -24.25 -6.04 2.63
C GLY A 97 -22.84 -5.92 3.23
N VAL A 98 -22.73 -5.93 4.55
CA VAL A 98 -21.44 -5.94 5.26
C VAL A 98 -20.59 -7.15 4.90
N GLY A 99 -21.17 -8.34 4.94
CA GLY A 99 -20.48 -9.58 4.61
C GLY A 99 -19.99 -9.59 3.16
N THR A 100 -20.81 -9.11 2.23
CA THR A 100 -20.39 -8.98 0.82
C THR A 100 -19.25 -7.99 0.65
N ALA A 101 -19.32 -6.83 1.31
CA ALA A 101 -18.26 -5.83 1.25
C ALA A 101 -16.95 -6.32 1.90
N ASN A 102 -17.03 -7.07 2.99
CA ASN A 102 -15.85 -7.67 3.64
C ASN A 102 -15.16 -8.67 2.72
N LEU A 103 -15.91 -9.59 2.09
CA LEU A 103 -15.34 -10.57 1.16
C LEU A 103 -14.75 -9.90 -0.09
N PHE A 104 -15.40 -8.83 -0.58
CA PHE A 104 -14.83 -8.02 -1.64
C PHE A 104 -13.49 -7.42 -1.25
N MET A 105 -13.36 -6.86 -0.04
CA MET A 105 -12.09 -6.29 0.44
C MET A 105 -11.05 -7.37 0.77
N GLU A 106 -11.47 -8.58 1.11
CA GLU A 106 -10.57 -9.73 1.26
C GLU A 106 -9.99 -10.16 -0.10
N GLU A 107 -10.82 -10.22 -1.15
CA GLU A 107 -10.39 -10.68 -2.48
C GLU A 107 -9.61 -9.60 -3.25
N TYR A 108 -10.05 -8.35 -3.16
CA TYR A 108 -9.57 -7.26 -4.00
C TYR A 108 -8.92 -6.12 -3.21
N GLY A 109 -8.84 -6.20 -1.88
CA GLY A 109 -8.26 -5.13 -1.05
C GLY A 109 -6.80 -4.81 -1.37
N ALA A 110 -6.03 -5.81 -1.79
CA ALA A 110 -4.63 -5.62 -2.21
C ALA A 110 -4.51 -4.62 -3.36
N LEU A 111 -5.47 -4.61 -4.29
CA LEU A 111 -5.50 -3.62 -5.38
C LEU A 111 -5.64 -2.18 -4.88
N PHE A 112 -6.22 -1.97 -3.70
CA PHE A 112 -6.39 -0.66 -3.07
C PHE A 112 -5.26 -0.34 -2.07
N GLY A 113 -4.21 -1.16 -1.99
CA GLY A 113 -3.11 -0.98 -1.04
C GLY A 113 -3.44 -1.43 0.39
N ILE A 114 -4.39 -2.35 0.54
CA ILE A 114 -4.75 -2.98 1.83
C ILE A 114 -4.17 -4.39 1.88
N ASN A 115 -3.29 -4.65 2.84
CA ASN A 115 -2.59 -5.92 2.95
C ASN A 115 -3.47 -7.00 3.59
N ASN A 116 -4.14 -6.67 4.70
CA ASN A 116 -5.07 -7.57 5.36
C ASN A 116 -6.33 -6.81 5.74
N SER A 117 -7.40 -6.95 4.96
CA SER A 117 -8.66 -6.22 5.20
C SER A 117 -9.27 -6.50 6.56
N ALA A 118 -9.06 -7.69 7.15
CA ALA A 118 -9.60 -8.04 8.46
C ALA A 118 -8.94 -7.28 9.61
N THR A 119 -7.68 -6.86 9.48
CA THR A 119 -6.94 -6.10 10.50
C THR A 119 -6.78 -4.63 10.16
N ASP A 120 -6.69 -4.32 8.87
CA ASP A 120 -6.31 -3.01 8.36
C ASP A 120 -7.52 -2.17 8.01
N LEU A 121 -8.75 -2.72 8.06
CA LEU A 121 -9.99 -1.98 7.87
C LEU A 121 -10.93 -2.18 9.05
N SER A 122 -11.59 -1.10 9.43
CA SER A 122 -12.74 -1.13 10.34
C SER A 122 -13.93 -0.45 9.69
N MET A 123 -15.10 -1.08 9.72
CA MET A 123 -16.32 -0.42 9.28
C MET A 123 -16.59 0.81 10.15
N ILE A 124 -16.80 1.95 9.49
CA ILE A 124 -17.26 3.20 10.09
C ILE A 124 -18.79 3.28 10.02
N LYS A 125 -19.38 2.98 8.86
CA LYS A 125 -20.81 3.19 8.63
C LYS A 125 -21.34 2.32 7.48
N GLU A 126 -22.58 1.88 7.63
CA GLU A 126 -23.43 1.40 6.54
C GLU A 126 -24.56 2.43 6.30
N THR A 127 -24.77 2.81 5.04
CA THR A 127 -25.93 3.61 4.62
C THR A 127 -26.64 2.96 3.45
N THR A 128 -27.92 3.30 3.27
CA THR A 128 -28.69 2.94 2.08
C THR A 128 -29.19 4.23 1.44
N ASP A 129 -29.02 4.38 0.13
CA ASP A 129 -29.50 5.54 -0.61
C ASP A 129 -30.95 5.36 -1.11
N GLU A 130 -31.49 6.40 -1.76
CA GLU A 130 -32.87 6.42 -2.27
C GLU A 130 -33.13 5.37 -3.36
N LEU A 131 -32.09 4.88 -4.04
CA LEU A 131 -32.19 3.84 -5.06
C LEU A 131 -32.11 2.43 -4.46
N GLY A 132 -31.87 2.32 -3.15
CA GLY A 132 -31.73 1.07 -2.41
C GLY A 132 -30.29 0.52 -2.38
N MET A 133 -29.32 1.25 -2.94
CA MET A 133 -27.93 0.81 -2.91
C MET A 133 -27.35 0.96 -1.51
N LYS A 134 -26.56 -0.04 -1.08
CA LYS A 134 -25.88 -0.01 0.20
C LYS A 134 -24.45 0.48 0.05
N HIS A 135 -24.04 1.39 0.92
CA HIS A 135 -22.69 1.97 0.93
C HIS A 135 -22.03 1.59 2.24
N ILE A 136 -20.97 0.79 2.16
CA ILE A 136 -20.21 0.35 3.34
C ILE A 136 -18.90 1.15 3.37
N ARG A 137 -18.78 2.04 4.36
CA ARG A 137 -17.58 2.86 4.57
C ARG A 137 -16.66 2.19 5.58
N TYR A 138 -15.40 2.02 5.19
CA TYR A 138 -14.31 1.55 6.02
C TYR A 138 -13.29 2.67 6.28
N GLY A 139 -12.72 2.68 7.48
CA GLY A 139 -11.52 3.43 7.82
C GLY A 139 -10.32 2.50 7.95
N GLN A 140 -9.18 2.90 7.42
CA GLN A 140 -7.94 2.17 7.50
C GLN A 140 -7.36 2.24 8.92
N ARG A 141 -6.76 1.12 9.35
CA ARG A 141 -6.04 0.98 10.61
C ARG A 141 -4.64 0.44 10.32
N TYR A 142 -3.70 0.85 11.15
CA TYR A 142 -2.36 0.27 11.20
C TYR A 142 -1.96 0.05 12.64
N SER A 143 -1.68 -1.20 13.01
CA SER A 143 -1.42 -1.59 14.42
C SER A 143 -2.47 -1.03 15.40
N SER A 144 -3.75 -1.11 15.03
CA SER A 144 -4.89 -0.57 15.81
C SER A 144 -4.94 0.96 15.94
N VAL A 145 -4.19 1.71 15.15
CA VAL A 145 -4.28 3.18 15.07
C VAL A 145 -5.00 3.57 13.78
N PRO A 146 -6.03 4.44 13.84
CA PRO A 146 -6.68 4.96 12.64
C PRO A 146 -5.68 5.72 11.76
N VAL A 147 -5.69 5.43 10.46
CA VAL A 147 -4.89 6.15 9.47
C VAL A 147 -5.73 7.32 8.95
N PHE A 148 -5.28 8.54 9.18
CA PHE A 148 -6.01 9.73 8.73
C PHE A 148 -6.13 9.78 7.20
N GLY A 149 -7.34 9.99 6.70
CA GLY A 149 -7.62 10.03 5.25
C GLY A 149 -7.61 8.66 4.55
N GLY A 150 -7.29 7.58 5.27
CA GLY A 150 -7.37 6.21 4.76
C GLY A 150 -8.81 5.72 4.84
N GLU A 151 -9.56 5.83 3.75
CA GLU A 151 -10.97 5.39 3.68
C GLU A 151 -11.28 4.69 2.37
N ILE A 152 -12.11 3.65 2.45
CA ILE A 152 -12.63 2.91 1.30
C ILE A 152 -14.14 2.76 1.47
N ILE A 153 -14.89 2.97 0.39
CA ILE A 153 -16.34 2.80 0.33
C ILE A 153 -16.65 1.73 -0.71
N VAL A 154 -17.37 0.69 -0.30
CA VAL A 154 -17.90 -0.34 -1.19
C VAL A 154 -19.38 -0.06 -1.44
N HIS A 155 -19.76 0.01 -2.71
CA HIS A 155 -21.11 0.27 -3.18
C HIS A 155 -21.75 -1.02 -3.68
N LEU A 156 -22.88 -1.37 -3.10
CA LEU A 156 -23.62 -2.58 -3.42
C LEU A 156 -24.96 -2.23 -4.06
N ASN A 157 -25.32 -2.95 -5.12
CA ASN A 157 -26.66 -2.90 -5.71
C ASN A 157 -27.69 -3.51 -4.74
N ASN A 158 -28.97 -3.37 -5.08
CA ASN A 158 -30.09 -3.86 -4.25
C ASN A 158 -30.08 -5.38 -4.04
N ASN A 159 -29.45 -6.13 -4.96
CA ASN A 159 -29.22 -7.57 -4.86
C ASN A 159 -27.93 -7.93 -4.10
N LEU A 160 -27.31 -6.97 -3.42
CA LEU A 160 -26.05 -7.08 -2.67
C LEU A 160 -24.82 -7.42 -3.51
N THR A 161 -24.89 -7.34 -4.84
CA THR A 161 -23.70 -7.43 -5.69
C THR A 161 -22.87 -6.14 -5.63
N VAL A 162 -21.54 -6.25 -5.69
CA VAL A 162 -20.68 -5.07 -5.69
C VAL A 162 -20.80 -4.34 -7.03
N ALA A 163 -21.27 -3.10 -7.01
CA ALA A 163 -21.33 -2.24 -8.18
C ALA A 163 -19.99 -1.52 -8.42
N SER A 164 -19.41 -1.00 -7.35
CA SER A 164 -18.15 -0.26 -7.38
C SER A 164 -17.50 -0.17 -6.01
N ALA A 165 -16.23 0.20 -5.97
CA ALA A 165 -15.52 0.59 -4.77
C ALA A 165 -14.65 1.81 -5.08
N ASN A 166 -14.52 2.72 -4.11
CA ASN A 166 -13.67 3.89 -4.24
C ASN A 166 -13.04 4.26 -2.91
N GLY A 167 -11.87 4.89 -2.96
CA GLY A 167 -11.18 5.27 -1.73
C GLY A 167 -9.70 5.52 -1.95
N LYS A 168 -9.02 5.82 -0.86
CA LYS A 168 -7.56 5.84 -0.79
C LYS A 168 -7.14 5.17 0.50
N ALA A 169 -6.16 4.30 0.41
CA ALA A 169 -5.42 3.80 1.56
C ALA A 169 -3.98 4.33 1.50
N VAL A 170 -3.31 4.33 2.64
CA VAL A 170 -1.87 4.54 2.71
C VAL A 170 -1.21 3.16 2.71
N PRO A 171 -0.62 2.72 1.59
CA PRO A 171 0.06 1.43 1.51
C PRO A 171 1.40 1.46 2.26
N ASN A 172 1.98 0.28 2.52
CA ASN A 172 3.37 0.13 2.94
C ASN A 172 3.79 0.96 4.17
N ILE A 173 2.86 1.11 5.13
CA ILE A 173 3.15 1.78 6.41
C ILE A 173 4.16 0.92 7.19
N SER A 174 5.34 1.48 7.46
CA SER A 174 6.38 0.89 8.29
C SER A 174 6.72 1.85 9.41
N LEU A 175 5.88 1.87 10.45
CA LEU A 175 6.05 2.75 11.61
C LEU A 175 5.96 1.94 12.89
N ARG A 176 6.84 2.23 13.85
CA ARG A 176 6.75 1.63 15.18
C ARG A 176 5.69 2.36 16.00
N VAL A 177 4.54 1.72 16.21
CA VAL A 177 3.46 2.26 17.05
C VAL A 177 3.64 1.78 18.49
N LEU A 178 4.37 2.55 19.31
CA LEU A 178 4.43 2.34 20.75
C LEU A 178 3.79 3.51 21.49
N PRO A 179 2.65 3.31 22.16
CA PRO A 179 2.10 4.35 23.03
C PRO A 179 3.01 4.54 24.23
N SER A 180 3.54 5.75 24.42
CA SER A 180 4.20 6.14 25.67
C SER A 180 3.24 6.96 26.53
N LYS A 181 2.96 6.50 27.74
CA LYS A 181 2.22 7.29 28.73
C LYS A 181 3.11 8.44 29.22
N PHE A 182 2.90 9.66 28.71
CA PHE A 182 3.51 10.84 29.31
C PHE A 182 2.67 11.23 30.54
N MET A 183 3.13 10.83 31.74
CA MET A 183 2.49 11.27 32.97
C MET A 183 2.87 12.74 33.20
N ILE A 184 1.94 13.65 32.90
CA ILE A 184 2.02 15.02 33.40
C ILE A 184 1.75 14.93 34.91
N LYS A 185 2.79 15.11 35.73
CA LYS A 185 2.60 15.36 37.15
C LYS A 185 1.98 16.75 37.27
N CYS A 186 0.70 16.81 37.61
CA CYS A 186 0.07 18.02 38.13
C CYS A 186 0.70 18.42 39.47
#